data_AF-A0A8C9P7Z0-F1
#
_entry.id   AF-A0A8C9P7Z0-F1
#
_cell.length_a   1.000
_cell.length_b   1.000
_cell.length_c   1.000
_cell.angle_alpha   90.00
_cell.angle_beta   90.00
_cell.angle_gamma   90.00
#
_symmetry.space_group_name_H-M   'P 1'
#
loop_
_entity.id
_entity.type
_entity.pdbx_description
1 polymer ?
#
loop_
_entity_poly.entity_id
_entity_poly.type
_entity_poly.pdbx_seq_one_letter_code
_entity_poly.pdbx_strand_id
1 'polypeptide(L)'
;MHCGRLCQFLWLWPYLSYVQAVPIRKVQDDTKTLIKTIVTRINDISHTQSVSSKQRVTGLDFIPGLHPVLSLSKMDQTLAVYQQILTSLPSQNVMQISNDLENLRDLLRLLASSKSCPLPQTSGLETLESLDGVLEASLYSTEVVALSRLQGSLQGMLRQLDFSPRC
;
A
#
# COMPACT_ATOMS: atom_id res chain seq x y z
N MET A 1 -22.79 -50.48 19.12
CA MET A 1 -21.69 -49.72 19.73
C MET A 1 -21.08 -48.78 18.68
N HIS A 2 -21.61 -47.56 18.50
CA HIS A 2 -21.16 -46.60 17.47
C HIS A 2 -20.78 -45.21 18.04
N CYS A 3 -20.87 -45.02 19.36
CA CYS A 3 -20.61 -43.73 20.01
C CYS A 3 -19.10 -43.37 20.09
N GLY A 4 -18.22 -44.37 20.11
CA GLY A 4 -16.77 -44.16 20.29
C GLY A 4 -16.06 -43.47 19.12
N ARG A 5 -16.52 -43.68 17.87
CA ARG A 5 -15.90 -43.06 16.69
C ARG A 5 -16.27 -41.58 16.54
N LEU A 6 -17.51 -41.20 16.87
CA LEU A 6 -17.95 -39.79 16.84
C LEU A 6 -17.23 -38.95 17.90
N CYS A 7 -17.01 -39.51 19.10
CA CYS A 7 -16.24 -38.81 20.15
C CYS A 7 -14.78 -38.56 19.77
N GLN A 8 -14.14 -39.46 19.02
CA GLN A 8 -12.76 -39.28 18.54
C GLN A 8 -12.64 -38.16 17.51
N PHE A 9 -13.61 -37.99 16.60
CA PHE A 9 -13.63 -36.86 15.66
C PHE A 9 -13.88 -35.51 16.36
N LEU A 10 -14.75 -35.48 17.38
CA LEU A 10 -14.99 -34.27 18.18
C LEU A 10 -13.74 -33.83 18.97
N TRP A 11 -12.89 -34.77 19.39
CA TRP A 11 -11.68 -34.48 20.16
C TRP A 11 -10.53 -33.88 19.33
N LEU A 12 -10.56 -34.08 18.00
CA LEU A 12 -9.59 -33.48 17.07
C LEU A 12 -9.98 -32.06 16.63
N TRP A 13 -11.22 -31.66 16.86
CA TRP A 13 -11.73 -30.35 16.45
C TRP A 13 -10.99 -29.16 17.10
N PRO A 14 -10.64 -29.18 18.40
CA PRO A 14 -9.92 -28.07 19.04
C PRO A 14 -8.49 -27.89 18.50
N TYR A 15 -7.88 -28.97 18.01
CA TYR A 15 -6.52 -28.93 17.45
C TYR A 15 -6.51 -28.35 16.03
N LEU A 16 -7.61 -28.49 15.28
CA LEU A 16 -7.76 -27.90 13.95
C LEU A 16 -8.23 -26.44 13.98
N SER A 17 -8.86 -26.00 15.08
CA SER A 17 -9.35 -24.63 15.24
C SER A 17 -8.36 -23.69 15.95
N TYR A 18 -7.15 -24.15 16.29
CA TYR A 18 -6.06 -23.27 16.74
C TYR A 18 -5.40 -22.55 15.55
N VAL A 19 -6.19 -21.79 14.81
CA VAL A 19 -5.67 -20.71 13.96
C VAL A 19 -5.50 -19.54 14.91
N GLN A 20 -4.28 -19.33 15.40
CA GLN A 20 -3.96 -18.18 16.24
C GLN A 20 -4.21 -16.92 15.41
N ALA A 21 -5.40 -16.33 15.57
CA ALA A 21 -5.77 -15.10 14.89
C ALA A 21 -4.73 -14.04 15.24
N VAL A 22 -4.03 -13.54 14.22
CA VAL A 22 -3.08 -12.44 14.41
C VAL A 22 -3.87 -11.26 14.98
N PRO A 23 -3.47 -10.69 16.14
CA PRO A 23 -4.24 -9.61 16.74
C PRO A 23 -4.30 -8.44 15.77
N ILE A 24 -5.50 -7.98 15.44
CA ILE A 24 -5.76 -6.90 14.47
C ILE A 24 -4.94 -5.64 14.80
N ARG A 25 -4.75 -5.37 16.10
CA ARG A 25 -3.89 -4.28 16.59
C ARG A 25 -2.46 -4.40 16.08
N LYS A 26 -1.90 -5.61 16.08
CA LYS A 26 -0.55 -5.86 15.55
C LYS A 26 -0.47 -5.58 14.06
N VAL A 27 -1.44 -6.05 13.27
CA VAL A 27 -1.49 -5.76 11.83
C VAL A 27 -1.55 -4.25 11.58
N GLN A 28 -2.36 -3.53 12.35
CA GLN A 28 -2.45 -2.07 12.26
C GLN A 28 -1.14 -1.38 12.64
N ASP A 29 -0.46 -1.81 13.71
CA ASP A 29 0.83 -1.27 14.14
C ASP A 29 1.95 -1.57 13.14
N ASP A 30 1.98 -2.77 12.58
CA ASP A 30 2.90 -3.17 11.50
C ASP A 30 2.66 -2.32 10.25
N THR A 31 1.39 -2.07 9.90
CA THR A 31 1.00 -1.18 8.78
C THR A 31 1.55 0.23 8.99
N LYS A 32 1.33 0.81 10.18
CA LYS A 32 1.82 2.15 10.54
C LYS A 32 3.34 2.22 10.52
N THR A 33 4.00 1.18 11.02
CA THR A 33 5.47 1.08 11.06
C THR A 33 6.03 1.06 9.64
N LEU A 34 5.46 0.23 8.76
CA LEU A 34 5.89 0.16 7.37
C LEU A 34 5.67 1.49 6.63
N ILE A 35 4.53 2.16 6.83
CA ILE A 35 4.30 3.50 6.27
C ILE A 35 5.39 4.48 6.71
N LYS A 36 5.75 4.51 8.00
CA LYS A 36 6.82 5.37 8.51
C LYS A 36 8.16 5.04 7.88
N THR A 37 8.51 3.76 7.76
CA THR A 37 9.74 3.30 7.10
C THR A 37 9.82 3.77 5.66
N ILE A 38 8.73 3.65 4.88
CA ILE A 38 8.69 4.12 3.50
C ILE A 38 8.86 5.64 3.42
N VAL A 39 8.18 6.40 4.28
CA VAL A 39 8.30 7.87 4.34
C VAL A 39 9.73 8.29 4.65
N THR A 40 10.39 7.63 5.60
CA THR A 40 11.81 7.88 5.92
C THR A 40 12.70 7.58 4.71
N ARG A 41 12.49 6.46 4.02
CA ARG A 41 13.29 6.13 2.84
C ARG A 41 13.12 7.16 1.72
N ILE A 42 11.90 7.67 1.50
CA ILE A 42 11.66 8.75 0.53
C ILE A 42 12.42 10.02 0.92
N ASN A 43 12.46 10.36 2.21
CA ASN A 43 13.25 11.50 2.69
C ASN A 43 14.74 11.30 2.45
N ASP A 44 15.28 10.11 2.71
CA ASP A 44 16.70 9.82 2.51
C ASP A 44 17.11 9.95 1.03
N ILE A 45 16.24 9.53 0.09
CA ILE A 45 16.43 9.77 -1.34
C ILE A 45 16.39 11.26 -1.67
N SER A 46 15.43 11.99 -1.10
CA SER A 46 15.28 13.44 -1.32
C SER A 46 16.41 14.27 -0.71
N HIS A 47 17.09 13.77 0.33
CA HIS A 47 18.25 14.44 0.92
C HIS A 47 19.55 14.16 0.14
N THR A 48 19.66 12.99 -0.47
CA THR A 48 20.81 12.63 -1.32
C THR A 48 20.71 13.25 -2.72
N GLN A 49 19.50 13.40 -3.23
CA GLN A 49 19.20 14.10 -4.48
C GLN A 49 18.80 15.54 -4.13
N SER A 50 19.68 16.53 -4.31
CA SER A 50 19.39 17.93 -4.00
C SER A 50 18.23 18.47 -4.88
N VAL A 51 16.99 18.26 -4.47
CA VAL A 51 15.82 18.60 -5.29
C VAL A 51 14.94 19.62 -4.57
N SER A 52 14.77 20.78 -5.21
CA SER A 52 13.89 21.84 -4.74
C SER A 52 12.43 21.41 -4.90
N SER A 53 11.71 21.28 -3.78
CA SER A 53 10.32 20.82 -3.68
C SER A 53 9.27 21.79 -4.26
N LYS A 54 9.68 22.89 -4.91
CA LYS A 54 8.78 23.98 -5.36
C LYS A 54 8.47 23.99 -6.86
N GLN A 55 8.87 22.98 -7.63
CA GLN A 55 8.65 22.99 -9.07
C GLN A 55 7.23 22.51 -9.41
N ARG A 56 6.39 23.44 -9.87
CA ARG A 56 5.04 23.14 -10.38
C ARG A 56 5.19 22.56 -11.79
N VAL A 57 5.34 21.24 -11.88
CA VAL A 57 5.46 20.52 -13.16
C VAL A 57 4.07 20.26 -13.73
N THR A 58 3.78 20.84 -14.90
CA THR A 58 2.58 20.58 -15.71
C THR A 58 2.73 19.27 -16.49
N GLY A 59 1.67 18.49 -16.67
CA GLY A 59 1.68 17.22 -17.42
C GLY A 59 1.82 15.95 -16.57
N LEU A 60 1.86 16.08 -15.24
CA LEU A 60 1.91 14.95 -14.30
C LEU A 60 0.58 14.73 -13.57
N ASP A 61 -0.54 15.01 -14.23
CA ASP A 61 -1.89 14.92 -13.63
C ASP A 61 -2.34 13.47 -13.38
N PHE A 62 -1.68 12.51 -14.04
CA PHE A 62 -1.89 11.07 -13.83
C PHE A 62 -1.39 10.57 -12.48
N ILE A 63 -0.43 11.27 -11.84
CA ILE A 63 0.09 10.86 -10.53
C ILE A 63 -0.98 11.18 -9.47
N PRO A 64 -1.52 10.19 -8.73
CA PRO A 64 -2.59 10.42 -7.79
C PRO A 64 -2.30 11.56 -6.81
N GLY A 65 -3.25 12.48 -6.67
CA GLY A 65 -3.16 13.56 -5.68
C GLY A 65 -3.49 13.09 -4.26
N LEU A 66 -3.40 14.02 -3.32
CA LEU A 66 -3.88 13.79 -1.95
C LEU A 66 -5.40 13.60 -1.95
N HIS A 67 -5.87 12.42 -1.54
CA HIS A 67 -7.30 12.17 -1.36
C HIS A 67 -7.75 12.47 0.09
N PRO A 68 -8.75 13.35 0.31
CA PRO A 68 -9.16 13.76 1.66
C PRO A 68 -9.95 12.68 2.43
N VAL A 69 -10.50 11.69 1.73
CA VAL A 69 -11.26 10.57 2.33
C VAL A 69 -10.67 9.25 1.85
N LEU A 70 -9.97 8.55 2.75
CA LEU A 70 -9.29 7.29 2.46
C LEU A 70 -9.99 6.14 3.16
N SER A 71 -10.75 5.36 2.40
CA SER A 71 -11.15 4.01 2.84
C SER A 71 -10.05 3.01 2.51
N LEU A 72 -10.04 1.83 3.15
CA LEU A 72 -9.03 0.80 2.91
C LEU A 72 -8.94 0.41 1.43
N SER A 73 -10.08 0.36 0.72
CA SER A 73 -10.11 0.12 -0.73
C SER A 73 -9.43 1.23 -1.52
N LYS A 74 -9.69 2.50 -1.17
CA LYS A 74 -9.04 3.64 -1.84
C LYS A 74 -7.55 3.68 -1.54
N MET A 75 -7.14 3.30 -0.32
CA MET A 75 -5.73 3.19 0.03
C MET A 75 -5.04 2.15 -0.86
N ASP A 76 -5.57 0.92 -0.93
CA ASP A 76 -5.00 -0.14 -1.78
C ASP A 76 -4.94 0.26 -3.25
N GLN A 77 -6.01 0.87 -3.78
CA GLN A 77 -6.03 1.34 -5.18
C GLN A 77 -4.98 2.42 -5.44
N THR A 78 -4.87 3.40 -4.53
CA THR A 78 -3.86 4.46 -4.64
C THR A 78 -2.45 3.86 -4.65
N LEU A 79 -2.17 2.91 -3.75
CA LEU A 79 -0.87 2.23 -3.70
C LEU A 79 -0.60 1.40 -4.96
N ALA A 80 -1.61 0.75 -5.53
CA ALA A 80 -1.48 0.00 -6.78
C ALA A 80 -1.03 0.91 -7.93
N VAL A 81 -1.61 2.11 -8.06
CA VAL A 81 -1.21 3.08 -9.09
C VAL A 81 0.23 3.54 -8.87
N TYR A 82 0.61 3.84 -7.62
CA TYR A 82 2.00 4.20 -7.33
C TYR A 82 2.97 3.07 -7.65
N GLN A 83 2.67 1.81 -7.32
CA GLN A 83 3.52 0.68 -7.69
C GLN A 83 3.78 0.61 -9.20
N GLN A 84 2.77 0.87 -10.02
CA GLN A 84 2.92 0.88 -11.47
C GLN A 84 3.84 1.99 -11.95
N ILE A 85 3.61 3.21 -11.47
CA ILE A 85 4.47 4.36 -11.75
C ILE A 85 5.91 4.04 -11.35
N LEU A 86 6.13 3.55 -10.13
CA LEU A 86 7.47 3.25 -9.63
C LEU A 86 8.17 2.13 -10.40
N THR A 87 7.44 1.09 -10.82
CA THR A 87 7.99 -0.01 -11.63
C THR A 87 8.45 0.45 -13.01
N SER A 88 7.87 1.54 -13.54
CA SER A 88 8.30 2.14 -14.81
C SER A 88 9.55 3.03 -14.70
N LEU A 89 10.05 3.29 -13.49
CA LEU A 89 11.21 4.16 -13.26
C LEU A 89 12.49 3.33 -13.02
N PRO A 90 13.63 3.66 -13.67
CA PRO A 90 14.84 2.82 -13.66
C PRO A 90 15.73 2.94 -12.40
N SER A 91 15.17 3.30 -11.24
CA SER A 91 15.91 3.67 -10.02
C SER A 91 15.94 2.52 -9.00
N GLN A 92 17.14 2.12 -8.52
CA GLN A 92 17.29 1.03 -7.52
C GLN A 92 16.57 1.36 -6.20
N ASN A 93 16.61 2.63 -5.78
CA ASN A 93 15.93 3.08 -4.58
C ASN A 93 14.40 3.03 -4.75
N VAL A 94 13.90 3.34 -5.95
CA VAL A 94 12.48 3.24 -6.30
C VAL A 94 11.99 1.80 -6.33
N MET A 95 12.79 0.86 -6.82
CA MET A 95 12.47 -0.57 -6.78
C MET A 95 12.23 -1.06 -5.34
N GLN A 96 13.07 -0.62 -4.40
CA GLN A 96 12.92 -0.97 -2.99
C GLN A 96 11.63 -0.40 -2.39
N ILE A 97 11.26 0.83 -2.78
CA ILE A 97 9.98 1.44 -2.37
C ILE A 97 8.81 0.67 -2.97
N SER A 98 8.87 0.26 -4.25
CA SER A 98 7.82 -0.52 -4.90
C SER A 98 7.52 -1.83 -4.15
N ASN A 99 8.56 -2.54 -3.71
CA ASN A 99 8.42 -3.75 -2.89
C ASN A 99 7.79 -3.44 -1.52
N ASP A 100 8.18 -2.34 -0.88
CA ASP A 100 7.55 -1.94 0.39
C ASP A 100 6.08 -1.57 0.21
N LEU A 101 5.70 -0.99 -0.93
CA LEU A 101 4.29 -0.73 -1.25
C LEU A 101 3.51 -2.03 -1.41
N GLU A 102 4.12 -3.10 -1.93
CA GLU A 102 3.47 -4.40 -2.05
C GLU A 102 3.16 -4.98 -0.68
N ASN A 103 4.16 -5.00 0.20
CA ASN A 103 4.02 -5.42 1.59
C ASN A 103 2.95 -4.57 2.32
N LEU A 104 2.88 -3.27 2.04
CA LEU A 104 1.88 -2.39 2.63
C LEU A 104 0.46 -2.72 2.15
N ARG A 105 0.29 -3.04 0.87
CA ARG A 105 -1.00 -3.49 0.32
C ARG A 105 -1.45 -4.80 0.95
N ASP A 106 -0.55 -5.74 1.17
CA ASP A 106 -0.87 -6.99 1.84
C ASP A 106 -1.34 -6.78 3.28
N LEU A 107 -0.68 -5.88 4.02
CA LEU A 107 -1.13 -5.48 5.35
C LEU A 107 -2.51 -4.81 5.32
N LEU A 108 -2.79 -3.95 4.32
CA LEU A 108 -4.12 -3.34 4.16
C LEU A 108 -5.20 -4.38 3.83
N ARG A 109 -4.90 -5.38 3.00
CA ARG A 109 -5.82 -6.49 2.68
C ARG A 109 -6.08 -7.36 3.90
N LEU A 110 -5.06 -7.64 4.71
CA LEU A 110 -5.21 -8.34 5.99
C LEU A 110 -6.09 -7.53 6.96
N LEU A 111 -5.86 -6.22 7.06
CA LEU A 111 -6.67 -5.33 7.88
C LEU A 111 -8.13 -5.29 7.40
N ALA A 112 -8.38 -5.21 6.09
CA ALA A 112 -9.71 -5.23 5.52
C ALA A 112 -10.43 -6.58 5.74
N SER A 113 -9.71 -7.68 5.55
CA SER A 113 -10.21 -9.04 5.81
C SER A 113 -10.63 -9.20 7.27
N SER A 114 -9.86 -8.64 8.21
CA SER A 114 -10.21 -8.65 9.64
C SER A 114 -11.50 -7.86 9.96
N LYS A 115 -11.88 -6.91 9.10
CA LYS A 115 -13.13 -6.15 9.16
C LYS A 115 -14.26 -6.78 8.33
N SER A 116 -14.10 -8.01 7.85
CA SER A 116 -15.05 -8.70 6.95
C SER A 116 -15.36 -7.91 5.68
N CYS A 117 -14.32 -7.24 5.15
CA CYS A 117 -14.43 -6.42 3.98
C CYS A 117 -13.38 -6.86 2.95
N PRO A 118 -13.79 -7.58 1.89
CA PRO A 118 -12.88 -7.90 0.80
C PRO A 118 -12.58 -6.64 0.00
N LEU A 119 -11.30 -6.34 -0.20
CA LEU A 119 -10.91 -5.29 -1.14
C LEU A 119 -11.11 -5.82 -2.57
N PRO A 120 -11.71 -5.05 -3.47
CA PRO A 120 -11.81 -5.43 -4.87
C PRO A 120 -10.40 -5.66 -5.41
N GLN A 121 -10.22 -6.72 -6.23
CA GLN A 121 -8.97 -6.89 -6.97
C GLN A 121 -8.78 -5.67 -7.85
N THR A 122 -7.78 -4.86 -7.54
CA THR A 122 -7.41 -3.73 -8.37
C THR A 122 -6.82 -4.28 -9.66
N SER A 123 -7.62 -4.31 -10.73
CA SER A 123 -7.12 -4.46 -12.09
C SER A 123 -6.42 -3.15 -12.46
N GLY A 124 -5.12 -3.05 -12.18
CA GLY A 124 -4.34 -1.84 -12.49
C GLY A 124 -4.20 -1.54 -13.99
N LEU A 125 -4.98 -2.17 -14.86
CA LEU A 125 -4.66 -2.29 -16.29
C LEU A 125 -5.05 -1.06 -17.12
N GLU A 126 -6.06 -0.27 -16.73
CA GLU A 126 -6.56 0.84 -17.56
C GLU A 126 -5.69 2.11 -17.49
N THR A 127 -4.82 2.26 -16.49
CA THR A 127 -3.99 3.47 -16.32
C THR A 127 -2.67 3.44 -17.11
N LEU A 128 -2.29 2.28 -17.67
CA LEU A 128 -0.99 2.10 -18.35
C LEU A 128 -0.94 2.74 -19.74
N GLU A 129 -2.06 2.74 -20.48
CA GLU A 129 -2.14 3.42 -21.79
C GLU A 129 -1.89 4.93 -21.68
N SER A 130 -2.17 5.54 -20.52
CA SER A 130 -1.86 6.96 -20.26
C SER A 130 -0.44 7.20 -19.75
N LEU A 131 0.30 6.16 -19.33
CA LEU A 131 1.67 6.27 -18.82
C LEU A 131 2.71 6.25 -19.96
N ASP A 132 2.42 5.50 -21.03
CA ASP A 132 3.32 5.33 -22.20
C ASP A 132 3.59 6.65 -22.93
N GLY A 133 2.58 7.54 -23.01
CA GLY A 133 2.72 8.87 -23.61
C GLY A 133 3.42 9.93 -22.74
N VAL A 134 3.70 9.64 -21.46
CA VAL A 134 4.15 10.64 -20.46
C VAL A 134 5.54 10.36 -19.91
N LEU A 135 6.09 9.17 -20.16
CA LEU A 135 7.53 8.89 -20.00
C LEU A 135 8.43 9.74 -20.94
N GLU A 136 7.83 10.51 -21.85
CA GLU A 136 8.47 11.58 -22.64
C GLU A 136 8.91 12.80 -21.79
N ALA A 137 8.37 12.98 -20.58
CA ALA A 137 8.92 13.93 -19.61
C ALA A 137 10.21 13.37 -18.99
N SER A 138 11.17 14.23 -18.61
CA SER A 138 12.44 13.74 -18.06
C SER A 138 12.19 12.82 -16.85
N LEU A 139 12.66 11.58 -16.94
CA LEU A 139 12.42 10.51 -15.95
C LEU A 139 12.73 10.97 -14.51
N TYR A 140 13.75 11.82 -14.35
CA TYR A 140 14.12 12.43 -13.08
C TYR A 140 13.03 13.33 -12.48
N SER A 141 12.36 14.13 -13.32
CA SER A 141 11.26 15.01 -12.87
C SER A 141 10.03 14.19 -12.46
N THR A 142 9.76 13.08 -13.15
CA THR A 142 8.66 12.17 -12.83
C THR A 142 8.91 11.42 -11.53
N GLU A 143 10.13 10.92 -11.29
CA GLU A 143 10.52 10.23 -10.05
C GLU A 143 10.31 11.13 -8.82
N VAL A 144 10.83 12.35 -8.84
CA VAL A 144 10.71 13.29 -7.73
C VAL A 144 9.25 13.58 -7.40
N VAL A 145 8.43 13.88 -8.42
CA VAL A 145 7.02 14.23 -8.20
C VAL A 145 6.23 13.02 -7.73
N ALA A 146 6.48 11.84 -8.28
CA ALA A 146 5.86 10.60 -7.84
C ALA A 146 6.16 10.30 -6.36
N LEU A 147 7.43 10.38 -5.95
CA LEU A 147 7.84 10.15 -4.57
C LEU A 147 7.28 11.21 -3.61
N SER A 148 7.24 12.49 -4.02
CA SER A 148 6.66 13.55 -3.21
C SER A 148 5.16 13.37 -2.98
N ARG A 149 4.39 13.04 -4.02
CA ARG A 149 2.94 12.78 -3.89
C ARG A 149 2.65 11.48 -3.14
N LEU A 150 3.47 10.44 -3.34
CA LEU A 150 3.40 9.20 -2.57
C LEU A 150 3.60 9.47 -1.08
N GLN A 151 4.62 10.25 -0.72
CA GLN A 151 4.87 10.62 0.67
C GLN A 151 3.66 11.31 1.31
N GLY A 152 3.08 12.29 0.62
CA GLY A 152 1.87 12.96 1.11
C GLY A 152 0.70 11.97 1.29
N SER A 153 0.51 11.06 0.34
CA SER A 153 -0.54 10.03 0.38
C SER A 153 -0.33 9.09 1.58
N LEU A 154 0.89 8.62 1.80
CA LEU A 154 1.28 7.78 2.94
C LEU A 154 1.03 8.48 4.28
N GLN A 155 1.36 9.76 4.41
CA GLN A 155 1.04 10.54 5.61
C GLN A 155 -0.47 10.67 5.83
N GLY A 156 -1.24 10.84 4.75
CA GLY A 156 -2.71 10.84 4.81
C GLY A 156 -3.25 9.49 5.30
N MET A 157 -2.73 8.38 4.76
CA MET A 157 -3.10 7.02 5.19
C MET A 157 -2.76 6.79 6.66
N LEU A 158 -1.58 7.20 7.11
CA LEU A 158 -1.15 7.07 8.50
C LEU A 158 -2.15 7.71 9.47
N ARG A 159 -2.56 8.96 9.18
CA ARG A 159 -3.56 9.67 9.98
C ARG A 159 -4.91 8.95 9.97
N GLN A 160 -5.34 8.45 8.83
CA GLN A 160 -6.63 7.75 8.71
C GLN A 160 -6.63 6.41 9.45
N LEU A 161 -5.50 5.70 9.48
CA LEU A 161 -5.33 4.48 10.27
C LEU A 161 -5.48 4.71 11.78
N ASP A 162 -5.25 5.92 12.29
CA ASP A 162 -5.54 6.24 13.71
C ASP A 162 -7.04 6.30 14.00
N PHE A 163 -7.86 6.64 13.00
CA PHE A 163 -9.32 6.78 13.13
C PHE A 163 -10.11 5.54 12.70
N SER A 164 -9.44 4.40 12.49
CA SER A 164 -10.06 3.15 12.03
C SER A 164 -10.88 3.34 10.74
N PRO A 165 -10.20 3.46 9.58
CA PRO A 165 -10.84 3.84 8.33
C PRO A 165 -11.88 2.79 7.92
N ARG A 166 -12.91 3.26 7.22
CA ARG A 166 -13.91 2.38 6.60
C ARG A 166 -13.25 1.57 5.48
N CYS A 167 -13.97 0.55 5.03
CA CYS A 167 -13.89 0.12 3.65
C CYS A 167 -14.74 1.03 2.76
#